data_AF-A0A1D2A1M5-F1
#
_entry.id   AF-A0A1D2A1M5-F1
#
_cell.length_a   1.000
_cell.length_b   1.000
_cell.length_c   1.000
_cell.angle_alpha   90.00
_cell.angle_beta   90.00
_cell.angle_gamma   90.00
#
_symmetry.space_group_name_H-M   'P 1'
#
loop_
_entity.id
_entity.type
_entity.pdbx_description
1 polymer ?
#
loop_
_entity_poly.entity_id
_entity_poly.type
_entity_poly.pdbx_seq_one_letter_code
_entity_poly.pdbx_strand_id
1 'polypeptide(L)'
;MSLRLAPDVGGRPASLQQRSGSSLVPASRALLPERKSWCGTSRSGWSAGSRQREHARRHWLAISLHASANDSSGPTGSPAPEDSPPATPSTSSPFQEPIQESGAPEPKGSPRWYRIVVAAASKVRRNLLALLLTHALADAAIFLLHRASHRLTNEVAFRFIPGLSVSTVLNPWYLIVDPAIANFQTGYQAVTLVVFLLSFPINVLFKTWAVVATILLCQRQADDASTGGSATGTDGPNPGILAAARGALRTLRSLRPDIARLWRPVFSVELLVAAAVVPLQFASLLVVTLPLTLPLILDLQAATPAVIFEGQRGWAAVVRSRALIKRIRWSLAVPFVITVVAQRLAQRGREWVLGRLPPRFYTELVEIPVVVFLAGTLLSLLLMRLQDVLPYVAYFEAKASEELESDGMVEKPGPEQSQATA
;
A
#
# COMPACT_ATOMS: atom_id res chain seq x y z
N MET A 1 12.70 83.47 -5.00
CA MET A 1 12.23 84.87 -5.06
C MET A 1 10.75 84.86 -5.41
N SER A 2 9.93 85.49 -4.57
CA SER A 2 8.51 85.90 -4.77
C SER A 2 7.48 84.77 -4.93
N LEU A 3 6.72 84.32 -3.91
CA LEU A 3 5.68 84.95 -3.06
C LEU A 3 4.42 85.48 -3.79
N ARG A 4 3.27 85.00 -3.31
CA ARG A 4 1.90 85.58 -3.16
C ARG A 4 0.82 84.70 -3.80
N LEU A 5 -0.39 84.50 -3.26
CA LEU A 5 -1.05 84.67 -1.96
C LEU A 5 -2.46 84.06 -2.17
N ALA A 6 -3.06 83.48 -1.13
CA ALA A 6 -4.44 82.99 -1.09
C ALA A 6 -5.49 84.13 -1.14
N PRO A 7 -6.80 83.83 -1.14
CA PRO A 7 -7.46 83.66 0.16
C PRO A 7 -8.57 82.59 0.27
N ASP A 8 -8.72 82.12 1.51
CA ASP A 8 -9.84 81.42 2.15
C ASP A 8 -11.16 82.19 2.12
N VAL A 9 -12.28 81.45 2.00
CA VAL A 9 -13.58 81.61 2.71
C VAL A 9 -14.28 80.22 2.58
N GLY A 10 -14.69 79.44 3.58
CA GLY A 10 -15.25 79.69 4.90
C GLY A 10 -16.71 79.17 4.91
N GLY A 11 -17.04 78.11 5.67
CA GLY A 11 -18.46 77.78 5.98
C GLY A 11 -18.85 76.31 6.21
N ARG A 12 -18.77 75.85 7.46
CA ARG A 12 -19.65 74.86 8.14
C ARG A 12 -20.03 75.51 9.49
N PRO A 13 -21.00 75.05 10.32
CA PRO A 13 -21.92 73.89 10.26
C PRO A 13 -23.39 74.19 10.76
N ALA A 14 -24.33 73.24 10.65
CA ALA A 14 -25.57 73.08 11.47
C ALA A 14 -26.31 71.79 11.00
N SER A 15 -26.44 70.69 11.75
CA SER A 15 -27.30 70.39 12.93
C SER A 15 -28.80 70.19 12.63
N LEU A 16 -29.25 68.92 12.67
CA LEU A 16 -30.59 68.37 12.95
C LEU A 16 -30.36 66.85 13.12
N GLN A 17 -30.43 66.15 14.25
CA GLN A 17 -31.20 66.18 15.50
C GLN A 17 -32.72 65.90 15.36
N GLN A 18 -33.07 64.62 15.36
CA GLN A 18 -34.26 64.08 16.05
C GLN A 18 -34.06 62.55 16.24
N ARG A 19 -33.64 62.09 17.44
CA ARG A 19 -34.44 61.60 18.60
C ARG A 19 -35.24 60.32 18.31
N SER A 20 -34.82 59.18 18.90
CA SER A 20 -35.28 58.60 20.20
C SER A 20 -36.61 57.84 20.07
N GLY A 21 -36.84 56.67 20.67
CA GLY A 21 -36.18 55.99 21.80
C GLY A 21 -36.39 54.46 21.71
N SER A 22 -35.55 53.60 22.29
CA SER A 22 -35.24 53.35 23.72
C SER A 22 -36.23 52.42 24.43
N SER A 23 -35.80 51.19 24.68
CA SER A 23 -36.04 50.36 25.88
C SER A 23 -35.04 49.19 25.81
N LEU A 24 -33.93 49.10 26.55
CA LEU A 24 -33.77 48.81 28.00
C LEU A 24 -34.74 47.67 28.41
N VAL A 25 -34.31 46.51 28.93
CA VAL A 25 -33.74 46.16 30.26
C VAL A 25 -33.48 44.60 30.21
N PRO A 26 -32.77 43.91 31.13
CA PRO A 26 -31.36 43.90 31.50
C PRO A 26 -30.71 42.47 31.50
N ALA A 27 -29.45 42.42 31.89
CA ALA A 27 -28.73 41.22 32.32
C ALA A 27 -29.15 40.70 33.71
N SER A 28 -29.12 39.39 33.90
CA SER A 28 -29.01 38.65 35.19
C SER A 28 -28.53 37.23 34.84
N ARG A 29 -27.25 36.89 35.02
CA ARG A 29 -26.59 36.33 36.22
C ARG A 29 -27.10 34.94 36.65
N ALA A 30 -26.14 34.00 36.60
CA ALA A 30 -26.02 32.74 37.34
C ALA A 30 -26.95 31.56 36.98
N LEU A 31 -26.35 30.42 36.60
CA LEU A 31 -26.26 29.21 37.45
C LEU A 31 -25.61 28.05 36.67
N LEU A 32 -24.45 27.60 37.16
CA LEU A 32 -24.00 26.21 37.03
C LEU A 32 -25.00 25.30 37.77
N PRO A 33 -25.16 24.05 37.34
CA PRO A 33 -24.76 22.99 38.25
C PRO A 33 -24.14 21.73 37.61
N GLU A 34 -23.34 21.09 38.47
CA GLU A 34 -23.17 19.64 38.64
C GLU A 34 -22.46 18.78 37.58
N ARG A 35 -21.17 18.55 37.90
CA ARG A 35 -20.58 17.20 37.92
C ARG A 35 -21.55 16.19 38.55
N LYS A 36 -21.91 15.13 37.82
CA LYS A 36 -22.24 13.82 38.41
C LYS A 36 -21.43 12.72 37.75
N SER A 37 -20.66 12.07 38.61
CA SER A 37 -20.00 10.79 38.45
C SER A 37 -20.97 9.68 38.04
N TRP A 38 -20.63 8.91 37.02
CA TRP A 38 -21.15 7.55 36.84
C TRP A 38 -19.98 6.57 36.71
N CYS A 39 -19.50 6.12 37.87
CA CYS A 39 -19.00 4.76 38.02
C CYS A 39 -20.23 3.86 38.13
N GLY A 40 -20.45 3.03 37.12
CA GLY A 40 -21.53 2.04 37.08
C GLY A 40 -21.02 0.77 36.45
N THR A 41 -20.41 -0.06 37.26
CA THR A 41 -19.98 -1.43 36.97
C THR A 41 -21.19 -2.25 36.54
N SER A 42 -21.22 -2.75 35.30
CA SER A 42 -22.06 -3.89 34.94
C SER A 42 -21.21 -4.97 34.29
N ARG A 43 -20.85 -5.96 35.11
CA ARG A 43 -20.43 -7.29 34.69
C ARG A 43 -21.68 -8.03 34.19
N SER A 44 -21.82 -8.19 32.88
CA SER A 44 -22.40 -9.39 32.26
C SER A 44 -22.30 -9.25 30.74
N GLY A 45 -21.55 -10.14 30.10
CA GLY A 45 -21.43 -10.11 28.63
C GLY A 45 -20.23 -10.84 28.03
N TRP A 46 -19.61 -11.79 28.73
CA TRP A 46 -18.47 -12.55 28.19
C TRP A 46 -18.86 -13.79 27.35
N SER A 47 -20.13 -13.94 26.96
CA SER A 47 -20.60 -15.06 26.13
C SER A 47 -21.02 -14.68 24.69
N ALA A 48 -21.07 -13.40 24.34
CA ALA A 48 -21.46 -12.94 23.00
C ALA A 48 -20.32 -13.07 21.96
N GLY A 49 -19.06 -12.97 22.41
CA GLY A 49 -17.89 -12.99 21.52
C GLY A 49 -17.56 -14.36 20.92
N SER A 50 -18.01 -15.48 21.48
CA SER A 50 -17.79 -16.81 20.89
C SER A 50 -18.79 -17.11 19.77
N ARG A 51 -20.06 -16.69 19.92
CA ARG A 51 -21.09 -16.87 18.88
C ARG A 51 -20.82 -16.00 17.65
N GLN A 52 -20.33 -14.77 17.84
CA GLN A 52 -19.99 -13.90 16.71
C GLN A 52 -18.74 -14.37 15.94
N ARG A 53 -17.77 -14.98 16.64
CA ARG A 53 -16.61 -15.66 16.03
C ARG A 53 -17.02 -16.89 15.23
N GLU A 54 -17.94 -17.69 15.74
CA GLU A 54 -18.47 -18.88 15.06
C GLU A 54 -19.32 -18.48 13.83
N HIS A 55 -20.11 -17.41 13.94
CA HIS A 55 -20.94 -16.92 12.83
C HIS A 55 -20.11 -16.34 11.69
N ALA A 56 -19.06 -15.57 11.99
CA ALA A 56 -18.12 -15.06 10.97
C ALA A 56 -17.36 -16.21 10.28
N ARG A 57 -16.95 -17.24 11.05
CA ARG A 57 -16.27 -18.43 10.51
C ARG A 57 -17.17 -19.28 9.62
N ARG A 58 -18.44 -19.48 10.01
CA ARG A 58 -19.45 -20.20 9.22
C ARG A 58 -19.83 -19.45 7.95
N HIS A 59 -19.99 -18.13 8.02
CA HIS A 59 -20.28 -17.31 6.84
C HIS A 59 -19.12 -17.32 5.83
N TRP A 60 -17.87 -17.33 6.31
CA TRP A 60 -16.68 -17.43 5.46
C TRP A 60 -16.51 -18.83 4.83
N LEU A 61 -16.81 -19.90 5.58
CA LEU A 61 -16.83 -21.26 5.06
C LEU A 61 -17.96 -21.49 4.05
N ALA A 62 -19.13 -20.88 4.25
CA ALA A 62 -20.25 -20.94 3.32
C ALA A 62 -19.93 -20.25 1.98
N ILE A 63 -19.25 -19.10 2.00
CA ILE A 63 -18.76 -18.42 0.79
C ILE A 63 -17.70 -19.29 0.07
N SER A 64 -16.84 -19.97 0.83
CA SER A 64 -15.80 -20.85 0.27
C SER A 64 -16.38 -22.13 -0.36
N LEU A 65 -17.44 -22.70 0.23
CA LEU A 65 -18.11 -23.90 -0.28
C LEU A 65 -18.99 -23.61 -1.50
N HIS A 66 -19.70 -22.48 -1.52
CA HIS A 66 -20.49 -22.08 -2.70
C HIS A 66 -19.62 -21.72 -3.90
N ALA A 67 -18.43 -21.16 -3.69
CA ALA A 67 -17.48 -20.90 -4.78
C ALA A 67 -16.87 -22.20 -5.36
N SER A 68 -16.66 -23.22 -4.53
CA SER A 68 -16.14 -24.53 -4.99
C SER A 68 -17.19 -25.40 -5.70
N ALA A 69 -18.48 -25.17 -5.45
CA ALA A 69 -19.58 -25.94 -6.06
C ALA A 69 -19.97 -25.45 -7.47
N ASN A 70 -19.53 -24.26 -7.87
CA ASN A 70 -19.84 -23.69 -9.18
C ASN A 70 -18.82 -24.02 -10.28
N ASP A 71 -17.74 -24.74 -9.97
CA ASP A 71 -16.73 -25.18 -10.96
C ASP A 71 -16.98 -26.60 -11.50
N SER A 72 -18.09 -27.24 -11.13
CA SER A 72 -18.44 -28.60 -11.56
C SER A 72 -19.79 -28.68 -12.29
N SER A 73 -19.87 -28.09 -13.48
CA SER A 73 -20.96 -28.39 -14.44
C SER A 73 -20.49 -28.21 -15.89
N GLY A 74 -19.67 -29.16 -16.37
CA GLY A 74 -19.47 -29.38 -17.79
C GLY A 74 -20.53 -30.34 -18.35
N PRO A 75 -21.13 -30.09 -19.52
CA PRO A 75 -22.07 -31.02 -20.13
C PRO A 75 -21.34 -32.21 -20.77
N THR A 76 -21.81 -33.39 -20.40
CA THR A 76 -21.46 -34.69 -20.99
C THR A 76 -21.98 -34.83 -22.42
N GLY A 77 -21.08 -35.12 -23.36
CA GLY A 77 -21.39 -35.60 -24.71
C GLY A 77 -20.13 -36.18 -25.36
N SER A 78 -20.16 -37.47 -25.70
CA SER A 78 -19.08 -38.27 -26.32
C SER A 78 -19.75 -39.28 -27.27
N PRO A 79 -19.07 -39.94 -28.23
CA PRO A 79 -17.88 -39.55 -29.00
C PRO A 79 -18.01 -39.83 -30.52
N ALA A 80 -17.06 -39.38 -31.33
CA ALA A 80 -16.67 -40.03 -32.59
C ALA A 80 -15.15 -39.90 -32.78
N PRO A 81 -14.45 -40.90 -33.36
CA PRO A 81 -13.00 -40.95 -33.38
C PRO A 81 -12.46 -40.40 -34.70
N GLU A 82 -11.58 -39.40 -34.63
CA GLU A 82 -10.71 -39.06 -35.75
C GLU A 82 -9.30 -38.76 -35.26
N ASP A 83 -8.37 -39.29 -36.05
CA ASP A 83 -6.95 -39.39 -35.86
C ASP A 83 -6.21 -38.06 -35.74
N SER A 84 -5.03 -38.15 -35.14
CA SER A 84 -3.87 -37.23 -35.20
C SER A 84 -3.68 -36.31 -33.99
N PRO A 85 -2.58 -36.47 -33.23
CA PRO A 85 -2.21 -35.51 -32.19
C PRO A 85 -1.56 -34.26 -32.82
N PRO A 86 -2.03 -33.04 -32.52
CA PRO A 86 -1.24 -31.84 -32.77
C PRO A 86 -0.16 -31.71 -31.68
N ALA A 87 1.04 -31.39 -32.13
CA ALA A 87 2.22 -31.16 -31.30
C ALA A 87 1.92 -30.29 -30.08
N THR A 88 2.24 -30.82 -28.90
CA THR A 88 2.35 -30.06 -27.66
C THR A 88 3.41 -28.97 -27.85
N PRO A 89 3.08 -27.68 -27.66
CA PRO A 89 4.11 -26.66 -27.53
C PRO A 89 4.86 -26.94 -26.23
N SER A 90 6.09 -27.42 -26.39
CA SER A 90 7.11 -27.49 -25.36
C SER A 90 7.26 -26.10 -24.74
N THR A 91 6.55 -25.90 -23.62
CA THR A 91 6.77 -24.77 -22.73
C THR A 91 8.08 -25.08 -22.02
N SER A 92 9.19 -24.77 -22.70
CA SER A 92 10.49 -24.63 -22.08
C SER A 92 10.32 -23.59 -20.98
N SER A 93 10.33 -24.06 -19.73
CA SER A 93 10.43 -23.20 -18.56
C SER A 93 11.91 -22.86 -18.42
N PRO A 94 12.38 -21.67 -18.82
CA PRO A 94 13.79 -21.33 -18.69
C PRO A 94 13.90 -20.53 -17.40
N PHE A 95 13.61 -21.13 -16.23
CA PHE A 95 13.72 -20.38 -14.99
C PHE A 95 13.80 -21.30 -13.76
N GLN A 96 14.94 -21.97 -13.61
CA GLN A 96 15.25 -22.67 -12.37
C GLN A 96 16.76 -22.84 -12.20
N GLU A 97 17.34 -21.95 -11.41
CA GLU A 97 18.40 -22.29 -10.47
C GLU A 97 18.15 -21.48 -9.19
N PRO A 98 18.22 -22.10 -7.99
CA PRO A 98 18.13 -21.38 -6.74
C PRO A 98 19.32 -20.44 -6.62
N ILE A 99 19.02 -19.16 -6.46
CA ILE A 99 19.97 -18.06 -6.37
C ILE A 99 20.85 -18.26 -5.13
N GLN A 100 22.01 -18.89 -5.28
CA GLN A 100 23.13 -18.71 -4.36
C GLN A 100 23.71 -17.33 -4.64
N GLU A 101 23.05 -16.29 -4.11
CA GLU A 101 23.62 -14.95 -4.13
C GLU A 101 24.96 -15.02 -3.36
N SER A 102 26.07 -14.80 -4.07
CA SER A 102 27.42 -14.65 -3.51
C SER A 102 27.49 -13.38 -2.65
N GLY A 103 26.78 -13.42 -1.52
CA GLY A 103 26.92 -12.48 -0.42
C GLY A 103 28.02 -12.96 0.50
N ALA A 104 28.68 -12.00 1.18
CA ALA A 104 29.62 -12.27 2.25
C ALA A 104 29.13 -13.41 3.16
N PRO A 105 30.03 -14.30 3.62
CA PRO A 105 29.64 -15.50 4.38
C PRO A 105 28.69 -15.10 5.50
N GLU A 106 27.43 -15.53 5.38
CA GLU A 106 26.44 -15.19 6.40
C GLU A 106 26.91 -15.77 7.74
N PRO A 107 26.73 -15.01 8.84
CA PRO A 107 27.01 -15.55 10.15
C PRO A 107 26.12 -16.78 10.38
N LYS A 108 26.75 -17.96 10.49
CA LYS A 108 26.06 -19.22 10.80
C LYS A 108 25.18 -19.01 12.03
N GLY A 109 23.86 -19.16 11.87
CA GLY A 109 22.88 -19.00 12.95
C GLY A 109 22.11 -17.68 12.98
N SER A 110 22.20 -16.83 11.95
CA SER A 110 21.37 -15.62 11.90
C SER A 110 19.86 -15.96 11.87
N PRO A 111 19.01 -15.20 12.58
CA PRO A 111 17.57 -15.41 12.54
C PRO A 111 17.03 -15.26 11.12
N ARG A 112 16.09 -16.12 10.72
CA ARG A 112 15.50 -16.09 9.36
C ARG A 112 14.97 -14.73 8.93
N TRP A 113 14.33 -13.99 9.85
CA TRP A 113 13.80 -12.65 9.58
C TRP A 113 14.91 -11.65 9.22
N TYR A 114 16.11 -11.80 9.79
CA TYR A 114 17.25 -10.93 9.52
C TYR A 114 17.75 -11.12 8.08
N ARG A 115 17.85 -12.38 7.63
CA ARG A 115 18.22 -12.70 6.23
C ARG A 115 17.26 -12.08 5.23
N ILE A 116 15.95 -12.18 5.49
CA ILE A 116 14.91 -11.55 4.65
C ILE A 116 15.12 -10.04 4.56
N VAL A 117 15.41 -9.37 5.69
CA VAL A 117 15.66 -7.91 5.70
C VAL A 117 16.92 -7.54 4.93
N VAL A 118 18.03 -8.25 5.15
CA VAL A 118 19.30 -7.98 4.48
C VAL A 118 19.19 -8.21 2.98
N ALA A 119 18.55 -9.30 2.55
CA ALA A 119 18.29 -9.56 1.15
C ALA A 119 17.40 -8.47 0.54
N ALA A 120 16.30 -8.09 1.19
CA ALA A 120 15.42 -7.02 0.71
C ALA A 120 16.15 -5.66 0.64
N ALA A 121 16.96 -5.32 1.65
CA ALA A 121 17.75 -4.09 1.67
C ALA A 121 18.81 -4.09 0.56
N SER A 122 19.45 -5.23 0.28
CA SER A 122 20.39 -5.39 -0.83
C SER A 122 19.71 -5.13 -2.18
N LYS A 123 18.54 -5.74 -2.42
CA LYS A 123 17.74 -5.54 -3.65
C LYS A 123 17.27 -4.09 -3.79
N VAL A 124 16.81 -3.45 -2.71
CA VAL A 124 16.42 -2.03 -2.70
C VAL A 124 17.61 -1.14 -3.03
N ARG A 125 18.77 -1.36 -2.38
CA ARG A 125 19.98 -0.55 -2.61
C ARG A 125 20.42 -0.60 -4.07
N ARG A 126 20.44 -1.80 -4.68
CA ARG A 126 20.86 -1.99 -6.07
C ARG A 126 19.86 -1.45 -7.09
N ASN A 127 18.58 -1.34 -6.75
CA ASN A 127 17.52 -0.85 -7.65
C ASN A 127 16.94 0.52 -7.26
N LEU A 128 17.57 1.23 -6.32
CA LEU A 128 16.92 2.34 -5.61
C LEU A 128 16.30 3.37 -6.54
N LEU A 129 17.05 3.86 -7.52
CA LEU A 129 16.55 4.89 -8.45
C LEU A 129 15.45 4.37 -9.36
N ALA A 130 15.54 3.12 -9.82
CA ALA A 130 14.49 2.51 -10.65
C ALA A 130 13.21 2.30 -9.84
N LEU A 131 13.32 1.81 -8.59
CA LEU A 131 12.18 1.66 -7.69
C LEU A 131 11.53 3.01 -7.35
N LEU A 132 12.35 4.03 -7.06
CA LEU A 132 11.86 5.39 -6.80
C LEU A 132 11.12 5.96 -8.03
N LEU A 133 11.68 5.79 -9.23
CA LEU A 133 11.05 6.28 -10.46
C LEU A 133 9.74 5.55 -10.76
N THR A 134 9.72 4.22 -10.67
CA THR A 134 8.53 3.40 -10.87
C THR A 134 7.40 3.84 -9.93
N HIS A 135 7.68 3.95 -8.64
CA HIS A 135 6.63 4.34 -7.69
C HIS A 135 6.27 5.82 -7.75
N ALA A 136 7.21 6.72 -8.09
CA ALA A 136 6.87 8.12 -8.35
C ALA A 136 5.89 8.27 -9.52
N LEU A 137 6.06 7.47 -10.59
CA LEU A 137 5.12 7.45 -11.71
C LEU A 137 3.74 6.91 -11.30
N ALA A 138 3.71 5.82 -10.52
CA ALA A 138 2.46 5.26 -10.02
C ALA A 138 1.73 6.21 -9.06
N ASP A 139 2.45 6.82 -8.12
CA ASP A 139 1.90 7.78 -7.16
C ASP A 139 1.40 9.06 -7.86
N ALA A 140 2.12 9.54 -8.88
CA ALA A 140 1.66 10.67 -9.70
C ALA A 140 0.36 10.32 -10.44
N ALA A 141 0.24 9.12 -11.00
CA ALA A 141 -0.97 8.66 -11.66
C ALA A 141 -2.15 8.52 -10.67
N ILE A 142 -1.90 7.96 -9.48
CA ILE A 142 -2.91 7.83 -8.41
C ILE A 142 -3.32 9.21 -7.90
N PHE A 143 -2.39 10.15 -7.76
CA PHE A 143 -2.70 11.52 -7.37
C PHE A 143 -3.61 12.20 -8.39
N LEU A 144 -3.30 12.09 -9.68
CA LEU A 144 -4.14 12.62 -10.76
C LEU A 144 -5.53 11.97 -10.77
N LEU A 145 -5.59 10.64 -10.59
CA LEU A 145 -6.84 9.90 -10.49
C LEU A 145 -7.70 10.41 -9.31
N HIS A 146 -7.09 10.62 -8.15
CA HIS A 146 -7.76 11.12 -6.96
C HIS A 146 -8.27 12.56 -7.13
N ARG A 147 -7.50 13.42 -7.81
CA ARG A 147 -7.95 14.79 -8.13
C ARG A 147 -9.08 14.79 -9.15
N ALA A 148 -9.00 13.94 -10.16
CA ALA A 148 -10.06 13.79 -11.16
C ALA A 148 -11.34 13.21 -10.52
N SER A 149 -11.22 12.24 -9.62
CA SER A 149 -12.35 11.64 -8.92
C SER A 149 -13.06 12.64 -8.02
N HIS A 150 -12.32 13.46 -7.25
CA HIS A 150 -12.92 14.53 -6.45
C HIS A 150 -13.73 15.52 -7.29
N ARG A 151 -13.13 15.97 -8.40
CA ARG A 151 -13.81 16.89 -9.32
C ARG A 151 -15.07 16.26 -9.91
N LEU A 152 -14.99 14.99 -10.31
CA LEU A 152 -16.13 14.25 -10.84
C LEU A 152 -17.22 14.07 -9.78
N THR A 153 -16.88 13.71 -8.55
CA THR A 153 -17.82 13.59 -7.43
C THR A 153 -18.57 14.89 -7.19
N ASN A 154 -17.85 16.03 -7.16
CA ASN A 154 -18.46 17.34 -6.96
C ASN A 154 -19.38 17.71 -8.13
N GLU A 155 -18.95 17.50 -9.37
CA GLU A 155 -19.76 17.78 -10.56
C GLU A 155 -21.05 16.95 -10.60
N VAL A 156 -20.95 15.65 -10.28
CA VAL A 156 -22.11 14.76 -10.19
C VAL A 156 -23.02 15.19 -9.05
N ALA A 157 -22.48 15.51 -7.88
CA ALA A 157 -23.26 16.01 -6.75
C ALA A 157 -24.06 17.27 -7.11
N PHE A 158 -23.45 18.24 -7.80
CA PHE A 158 -24.15 19.46 -8.22
C PHE A 158 -25.29 19.20 -9.20
N ARG A 159 -25.12 18.24 -10.11
CA ARG A 159 -26.14 17.95 -11.13
C ARG A 159 -27.31 17.13 -10.57
N PHE A 160 -27.04 16.26 -9.60
CA PHE A 160 -28.02 15.27 -9.15
C PHE A 160 -28.58 15.51 -7.75
N ILE A 161 -27.99 16.38 -6.94
CA ILE A 161 -28.50 16.71 -5.59
C ILE A 161 -29.16 18.11 -5.64
N PRO A 162 -30.50 18.19 -5.58
CA PRO A 162 -31.20 19.46 -5.59
C PRO A 162 -30.79 20.34 -4.40
N GLY A 163 -30.53 21.62 -4.63
CA GLY A 163 -30.19 22.59 -3.59
C GLY A 163 -28.70 22.74 -3.27
N LEU A 164 -27.82 21.95 -3.90
CA LEU A 164 -26.38 22.09 -3.78
C LEU A 164 -25.86 23.15 -4.76
N SER A 165 -25.54 24.35 -4.26
CA SER A 165 -25.05 25.45 -5.10
C SER A 165 -23.55 25.39 -5.34
N VAL A 166 -23.08 25.81 -6.52
CA VAL A 166 -21.64 25.87 -6.85
C VAL A 166 -20.88 26.82 -5.90
N SER A 167 -21.55 27.86 -5.41
CA SER A 167 -21.02 28.83 -4.43
C SER A 167 -20.65 28.21 -3.08
N THR A 168 -21.22 27.05 -2.71
CA THR A 168 -20.91 26.36 -1.46
C THR A 168 -19.55 25.65 -1.50
N VAL A 169 -18.95 25.48 -2.68
CA VAL A 169 -17.67 24.80 -2.85
C VAL A 169 -16.58 25.81 -3.14
N LEU A 170 -15.83 26.18 -2.10
CA LEU A 170 -14.67 27.06 -2.19
C LEU A 170 -13.59 26.54 -3.15
N ASN A 171 -13.51 25.21 -3.34
CA ASN A 171 -12.50 24.61 -4.22
C ASN A 171 -12.95 23.25 -4.80
N PRO A 172 -13.14 23.12 -6.12
CA PRO A 172 -13.59 21.88 -6.76
C PRO A 172 -12.56 20.74 -6.69
N TRP A 173 -11.31 21.04 -6.31
CA TRP A 173 -10.21 20.08 -6.20
C TRP A 173 -10.22 19.29 -4.87
N TYR A 174 -11.12 19.64 -3.95
CA TYR A 174 -11.30 18.98 -2.66
C TYR A 174 -12.74 18.51 -2.52
N LEU A 175 -12.94 17.41 -1.80
CA LEU A 175 -14.29 16.98 -1.42
C LEU A 175 -14.90 18.02 -0.48
N ILE A 176 -16.22 18.14 -0.52
CA ILE A 176 -16.97 19.03 0.36
C ILE A 176 -16.88 18.46 1.78
N VAL A 177 -16.22 19.20 2.67
CA VAL A 177 -16.01 18.80 4.09
C VAL A 177 -17.08 19.41 5.00
N ASP A 178 -18.02 20.19 4.45
CA ASP A 178 -19.12 20.75 5.24
C ASP A 178 -19.95 19.61 5.83
N PRO A 179 -20.02 19.46 7.17
CA PRO A 179 -20.76 18.37 7.81
C PRO A 179 -22.24 18.38 7.46
N ALA A 180 -22.84 19.53 7.14
CA ALA A 180 -24.24 19.61 6.71
C ALA A 180 -24.46 18.91 5.36
N ILE A 181 -23.49 19.04 4.45
CA ILE A 181 -23.51 18.44 3.12
C ILE A 181 -22.99 17.00 3.15
N ALA A 182 -22.02 16.71 4.02
CA ALA A 182 -21.39 15.40 4.14
C ALA A 182 -22.23 14.40 4.94
N ASN A 183 -23.41 14.77 5.46
CA ASN A 183 -24.32 13.82 6.12
C ASN A 183 -24.92 12.82 5.11
N PHE A 184 -25.17 11.58 5.56
CA PHE A 184 -25.75 10.51 4.71
C PHE A 184 -27.08 10.89 4.04
N GLN A 185 -27.83 11.83 4.63
CA GLN A 185 -29.16 12.25 4.16
C GLN A 185 -29.12 13.07 2.86
N THR A 186 -27.98 13.67 2.49
CA THR A 186 -27.88 14.51 1.29
C THR A 186 -27.60 13.71 0.02
N GLY A 187 -27.26 12.42 0.14
CA GLY A 187 -26.81 11.59 -0.98
C GLY A 187 -25.36 11.82 -1.41
N TYR A 188 -24.67 12.86 -0.90
CA TYR A 188 -23.27 13.15 -1.27
C TYR A 188 -22.31 11.99 -0.94
N GLN A 189 -22.53 11.32 0.19
CA GLN A 189 -21.76 10.13 0.56
C GLN A 189 -21.98 8.96 -0.41
N ALA A 190 -23.19 8.77 -0.92
CA ALA A 190 -23.49 7.73 -1.91
C ALA A 190 -22.77 8.01 -3.23
N VAL A 191 -22.78 9.27 -3.69
CA VAL A 191 -22.01 9.68 -4.89
C VAL A 191 -20.51 9.45 -4.67
N THR A 192 -19.99 9.84 -3.50
CA THR A 192 -18.59 9.61 -3.13
C THR A 192 -18.24 8.12 -3.15
N LEU A 193 -19.11 7.27 -2.59
CA LEU A 193 -18.92 5.82 -2.58
C LEU A 193 -18.93 5.22 -3.99
N VAL A 194 -19.85 5.63 -4.86
CA VAL A 194 -19.92 5.15 -6.25
C VAL A 194 -18.67 5.54 -7.02
N VAL A 195 -18.24 6.80 -6.94
CA VAL A 195 -17.02 7.26 -7.62
C VAL A 195 -15.78 6.56 -7.04
N PHE A 196 -15.73 6.34 -5.73
CA PHE A 196 -14.68 5.56 -5.09
C PHE A 196 -14.63 4.14 -5.67
N LEU A 197 -15.75 3.42 -5.73
CA LEU A 197 -15.84 2.06 -6.28
C LEU A 197 -15.40 1.99 -7.74
N LEU A 198 -15.71 3.02 -8.55
CA LEU A 198 -15.26 3.12 -9.95
C LEU A 198 -13.76 3.41 -10.06
N SER A 199 -13.21 4.23 -9.16
CA SER A 199 -11.78 4.58 -9.15
C SER A 199 -10.90 3.49 -8.53
N PHE A 200 -11.46 2.65 -7.65
CA PHE A 200 -10.75 1.58 -6.95
C PHE A 200 -10.00 0.61 -7.87
N PRO A 201 -10.62 -0.01 -8.90
CA PRO A 201 -9.90 -0.90 -9.81
C PRO A 201 -8.80 -0.15 -10.58
N ILE A 202 -8.99 1.12 -10.91
CA ILE A 202 -7.98 1.95 -11.58
C ILE A 202 -6.79 2.22 -10.65
N ASN A 203 -7.04 2.45 -9.36
CA ASN A 203 -5.99 2.59 -8.36
C ASN A 203 -5.19 1.28 -8.23
N VAL A 204 -5.88 0.14 -8.13
CA VAL A 204 -5.24 -1.19 -8.13
C VAL A 204 -4.41 -1.39 -9.41
N LEU A 205 -4.91 -0.95 -10.56
CA LEU A 205 -4.22 -1.01 -11.85
C LEU A 205 -2.81 -0.40 -11.81
N PHE A 206 -2.71 0.83 -11.29
CA PHE A 206 -1.43 1.55 -11.20
C PHE A 206 -0.49 0.92 -10.17
N LYS A 207 -1.04 0.43 -9.05
CA LYS A 207 -0.25 -0.31 -8.05
C LYS A 207 0.26 -1.64 -8.59
N THR A 208 -0.58 -2.40 -9.30
CA THR A 208 -0.18 -3.64 -9.96
C THR A 208 0.99 -3.40 -10.90
N TRP A 209 0.92 -2.35 -11.73
CA TRP A 209 2.01 -2.02 -12.63
C TRP A 209 3.33 -1.77 -11.88
N ALA A 210 3.28 -1.03 -10.76
CA ALA A 210 4.45 -0.76 -9.95
C ALA A 210 5.02 -2.03 -9.29
N VAL A 211 4.15 -2.90 -8.77
CA VAL A 211 4.55 -4.18 -8.15
C VAL A 211 5.22 -5.10 -9.18
N VAL A 212 4.63 -5.26 -10.38
CA VAL A 212 5.21 -6.08 -11.45
C VAL A 212 6.57 -5.53 -11.87
N ALA A 213 6.67 -4.22 -12.08
CA ALA A 213 7.94 -3.57 -12.42
C ALA A 213 9.00 -3.77 -11.32
N THR A 214 8.63 -3.64 -10.05
CA THR A 214 9.53 -3.88 -8.90
C THR A 214 10.06 -5.31 -8.87
N ILE A 215 9.20 -6.31 -9.09
CA ILE A 215 9.60 -7.72 -9.10
C ILE A 215 10.55 -8.00 -10.28
N LEU A 216 10.23 -7.53 -11.48
CA LEU A 216 11.08 -7.72 -12.66
C LEU A 216 12.43 -7.01 -12.54
N LEU A 217 12.48 -5.82 -11.92
CA LEU A 217 13.73 -5.13 -11.61
C LEU A 217 14.61 -5.94 -10.65
N CYS A 218 14.01 -6.53 -9.61
CA CYS A 218 14.73 -7.38 -8.66
C CYS A 218 15.23 -8.67 -9.30
N GLN A 219 14.46 -9.26 -10.22
CA GLN A 219 14.79 -10.49 -10.95
C GLN A 219 15.93 -10.28 -11.94
N ARG A 220 15.84 -9.28 -12.81
CA ARG A 220 16.85 -9.02 -13.86
C ARG A 220 18.26 -8.88 -13.29
N GLN A 221 18.39 -8.24 -12.14
CA GLN A 221 19.69 -8.09 -11.50
C GLN A 221 20.24 -9.40 -10.91
N ALA A 222 19.38 -10.36 -10.56
CA ALA A 222 19.83 -11.69 -10.17
C ALA A 222 20.45 -12.41 -11.39
N ASP A 223 19.81 -12.28 -12.56
CA ASP A 223 20.28 -12.87 -13.81
C ASP A 223 21.60 -12.23 -14.29
N ASP A 224 21.72 -10.91 -14.18
CA ASP A 224 22.96 -10.18 -14.52
C ASP A 224 24.13 -10.59 -13.58
N ALA A 225 23.84 -10.93 -12.32
CA ALA A 225 24.85 -11.36 -11.36
C ALA A 225 25.28 -12.83 -11.55
N SER A 226 24.37 -13.72 -11.97
CA SER A 226 24.67 -15.14 -12.20
C SER A 226 25.41 -15.39 -13.51
N THR A 227 25.15 -14.58 -14.53
CA THR A 227 25.75 -14.76 -15.87
C THR A 227 27.25 -14.39 -15.93
N GLY A 228 27.86 -14.02 -14.80
CA GLY A 228 29.29 -13.68 -14.72
C GLY A 228 29.69 -12.52 -15.62
N GLY A 229 28.71 -11.82 -16.20
CA GLY A 229 28.90 -10.60 -16.95
C GLY A 229 29.48 -9.61 -15.98
N SER A 230 30.80 -9.44 -16.03
CA SER A 230 31.57 -8.45 -15.27
C SER A 230 30.66 -7.27 -15.06
N ALA A 231 30.15 -7.12 -13.83
CA ALA A 231 29.46 -5.92 -13.42
C ALA A 231 30.39 -4.84 -13.92
N THR A 232 29.92 -4.08 -14.91
CA THR A 232 30.72 -3.01 -15.49
C THR A 232 30.95 -2.11 -14.31
N GLY A 233 32.17 -2.25 -13.78
CA GLY A 233 32.59 -1.66 -12.54
C GLY A 233 32.23 -0.20 -12.68
N THR A 234 31.49 0.27 -11.69
CA THR A 234 31.36 1.66 -11.32
C THR A 234 32.73 2.25 -10.93
N ASP A 235 33.74 2.09 -11.80
CA ASP A 235 35.05 2.75 -11.77
C ASP A 235 35.11 3.89 -12.81
N GLY A 236 34.00 4.14 -13.52
CA GLY A 236 33.76 5.41 -14.21
C GLY A 236 33.32 6.49 -13.21
N PRO A 237 33.67 7.77 -13.45
CA PRO A 237 33.35 8.86 -12.54
C PRO A 237 31.84 8.87 -12.25
N ASN A 238 31.49 8.78 -10.96
CA ASN A 238 30.13 8.75 -10.40
C ASN A 238 29.10 9.29 -11.41
N PRO A 239 28.34 8.43 -12.12
CA PRO A 239 27.37 8.91 -13.08
C PRO A 239 26.40 9.82 -12.33
N GLY A 240 26.38 11.10 -12.71
CA GLY A 240 25.53 12.08 -12.05
C GLY A 240 24.08 11.58 -11.96
N ILE A 241 23.32 12.06 -10.98
CA ILE A 241 21.95 11.61 -10.68
C ILE A 241 21.08 11.55 -11.96
N LEU A 242 21.27 12.48 -12.89
CA LEU A 242 20.58 12.50 -14.19
C LEU A 242 20.94 11.31 -15.11
N ALA A 243 22.21 10.92 -15.17
CA ALA A 243 22.66 9.76 -15.94
C ALA A 243 22.09 8.47 -15.35
N ALA A 244 22.12 8.35 -14.01
CA ALA A 244 21.54 7.22 -13.31
C ALA A 244 20.01 7.15 -13.48
N ALA A 245 19.31 8.29 -13.43
CA ALA A 245 17.87 8.37 -13.69
C ALA A 245 17.51 8.01 -15.15
N ARG A 246 18.29 8.45 -16.13
CA ARG A 246 18.13 8.04 -17.53
C ARG A 246 18.39 6.54 -17.71
N GLY A 247 19.38 5.99 -17.02
CA GLY A 247 19.65 4.55 -16.96
C GLY A 247 18.43 3.80 -16.45
N ALA A 248 17.91 4.19 -15.28
CA ALA A 248 16.71 3.60 -14.68
C ALA A 248 15.49 3.66 -15.63
N LEU A 249 15.29 4.79 -16.34
CA LEU A 249 14.21 4.92 -17.31
C LEU A 249 14.38 4.01 -18.52
N ARG A 250 15.61 3.81 -19.01
CA ARG A 250 15.91 2.85 -20.09
C ARG A 250 15.62 1.42 -19.63
N THR A 251 16.06 1.05 -18.43
CA THR A 251 15.76 -0.26 -17.84
C THR A 251 14.25 -0.47 -17.75
N LEU A 252 13.51 0.50 -17.22
CA LEU A 252 12.05 0.42 -17.12
C LEU A 252 11.37 0.29 -18.49
N ARG A 253 11.84 1.03 -19.50
CA ARG A 253 11.34 0.91 -20.88
C ARG A 253 11.58 -0.48 -21.47
N SER A 254 12.74 -1.08 -21.18
CA SER A 254 13.05 -2.42 -21.66
C SER A 254 12.22 -3.52 -20.98
N LEU A 255 11.68 -3.27 -19.78
CA LEU A 255 10.76 -4.19 -19.09
C LEU A 255 9.30 -4.09 -19.58
N ARG A 256 8.97 -3.10 -20.40
CA ARG A 256 7.60 -2.87 -20.90
C ARG A 256 6.93 -4.12 -21.50
N PRO A 257 7.57 -4.94 -22.38
CA PRO A 257 6.91 -6.12 -22.93
C PRO A 257 6.59 -7.17 -21.85
N ASP A 258 7.50 -7.40 -20.91
CA ASP A 258 7.30 -8.36 -19.81
C ASP A 258 6.21 -7.88 -18.86
N ILE A 259 6.21 -6.58 -18.53
CA ILE A 259 5.13 -5.95 -17.76
C ILE A 259 3.80 -6.15 -18.47
N ALA A 260 3.71 -5.88 -19.78
CA ALA A 260 2.46 -6.03 -20.52
C ALA A 260 1.93 -7.47 -20.50
N ARG A 261 2.83 -8.47 -20.55
CA ARG A 261 2.48 -9.90 -20.48
C ARG A 261 1.96 -10.29 -19.10
N LEU A 262 2.61 -9.83 -18.04
CA LEU A 262 2.31 -10.23 -16.65
C LEU A 262 1.22 -9.37 -16.00
N TRP A 263 0.95 -8.18 -16.53
CA TRP A 263 0.06 -7.23 -15.89
C TRP A 263 -1.37 -7.73 -15.76
N ARG A 264 -1.94 -8.35 -16.80
CA ARG A 264 -3.32 -8.85 -16.75
C ARG A 264 -3.53 -9.94 -15.67
N PRO A 265 -2.75 -11.04 -15.63
CA PRO A 265 -2.95 -12.07 -14.60
C PRO A 265 -2.65 -11.54 -13.19
N VAL A 266 -1.65 -10.67 -13.04
CA VAL A 266 -1.34 -10.08 -11.73
C VAL A 266 -2.43 -9.11 -11.28
N PHE A 267 -3.00 -8.32 -12.20
CA PHE A 267 -4.08 -7.38 -11.88
C PHE A 267 -5.31 -8.10 -11.33
N SER A 268 -5.71 -9.22 -11.94
CA SER A 268 -6.83 -10.01 -11.44
C SER A 268 -6.61 -10.53 -10.02
N VAL A 269 -5.39 -10.96 -9.70
CA VAL A 269 -5.04 -11.43 -8.36
C VAL A 269 -4.93 -10.30 -7.36
N GLU A 270 -4.28 -9.18 -7.71
CA GLU A 270 -4.19 -7.98 -6.89
C GLU A 270 -5.57 -7.38 -6.60
N LEU A 271 -6.48 -7.37 -7.58
CA LEU A 271 -7.85 -6.89 -7.36
C LEU A 271 -8.60 -7.78 -6.36
N LEU A 272 -8.42 -9.10 -6.46
CA LEU A 272 -9.02 -10.05 -5.53
C LEU A 272 -8.41 -9.93 -4.13
N VAL A 273 -7.08 -9.82 -4.02
CA VAL A 273 -6.37 -9.57 -2.77
C VAL A 273 -6.84 -8.24 -2.16
N ALA A 274 -6.92 -7.18 -2.95
CA ALA A 274 -7.38 -5.87 -2.48
C ALA A 274 -8.83 -5.93 -2.00
N ALA A 275 -9.73 -6.59 -2.74
CA ALA A 275 -11.11 -6.80 -2.32
C ALA A 275 -11.23 -7.60 -1.01
N ALA A 276 -10.34 -8.56 -0.77
CA ALA A 276 -10.26 -9.30 0.49
C ALA A 276 -9.63 -8.47 1.62
N VAL A 277 -8.62 -7.65 1.31
CA VAL A 277 -7.87 -6.86 2.30
C VAL A 277 -8.67 -5.66 2.80
N VAL A 278 -9.46 -4.99 1.96
CA VAL A 278 -10.29 -3.83 2.36
C VAL A 278 -11.17 -4.11 3.58
N PRO A 279 -12.03 -5.15 3.61
CA PRO A 279 -12.85 -5.44 4.80
C PRO A 279 -11.99 -5.86 6.00
N LEU A 280 -10.84 -6.50 5.78
CA LEU A 280 -9.88 -6.81 6.86
C LEU A 280 -9.26 -5.55 7.44
N GLN A 281 -8.95 -4.54 6.63
CA GLN A 281 -8.45 -3.25 7.08
C GLN A 281 -9.52 -2.52 7.91
N PHE A 282 -10.77 -2.51 7.46
CA PHE A 282 -11.87 -1.97 8.25
C PHE A 282 -12.05 -2.73 9.57
N ALA A 283 -11.97 -4.06 9.55
CA ALA A 283 -12.01 -4.86 10.77
C ALA A 283 -10.82 -4.54 11.70
N SER A 284 -9.63 -4.27 11.14
CA SER A 284 -8.41 -3.94 11.89
C SER A 284 -8.48 -2.60 12.65
N LEU A 285 -9.37 -1.69 12.26
CA LEU A 285 -9.62 -0.45 13.00
C LEU A 285 -10.22 -0.72 14.39
N LEU A 286 -10.86 -1.86 14.57
CA LEU A 286 -11.19 -2.38 15.91
C LEU A 286 -9.90 -2.91 16.52
N VAL A 287 -9.13 -2.07 17.23
CA VAL A 287 -7.77 -2.34 17.78
C VAL A 287 -7.51 -3.78 18.28
N VAL A 288 -8.53 -4.44 18.83
CA VAL A 288 -8.49 -5.84 19.31
C VAL A 288 -8.20 -6.87 18.20
N THR A 289 -8.44 -6.55 16.93
CA THR A 289 -8.37 -7.50 15.81
C THR A 289 -7.04 -7.46 15.05
N LEU A 290 -6.14 -6.50 15.31
CA LEU A 290 -4.87 -6.38 14.58
C LEU A 290 -4.01 -7.66 14.65
N PRO A 291 -3.84 -8.33 15.81
CA PRO A 291 -3.12 -9.60 15.89
C PRO A 291 -3.77 -10.72 15.06
N LEU A 292 -5.06 -10.60 14.74
CA LEU A 292 -5.83 -11.56 13.94
C LEU A 292 -5.76 -11.23 12.44
N THR A 293 -5.89 -9.96 12.07
CA THR A 293 -5.93 -9.52 10.66
C THR A 293 -4.54 -9.49 10.04
N LEU A 294 -3.49 -9.18 10.81
CA LEU A 294 -2.13 -9.09 10.30
C LEU A 294 -1.64 -10.42 9.68
N PRO A 295 -1.73 -11.59 10.36
CA PRO A 295 -1.45 -12.90 9.76
C PRO A 295 -2.14 -13.13 8.42
N LEU A 296 -3.43 -12.78 8.33
CA LEU A 296 -4.23 -13.01 7.14
C LEU A 296 -3.80 -12.12 5.98
N ILE A 297 -3.40 -10.87 6.25
CA ILE A 297 -2.87 -9.96 5.24
C ILE A 297 -1.50 -10.44 4.76
N LEU A 298 -0.62 -10.88 5.67
CA LEU A 298 0.72 -11.39 5.32
C LEU A 298 0.64 -12.65 4.46
N ASP A 299 -0.32 -13.53 4.73
CA ASP A 299 -0.50 -14.76 3.94
C ASP A 299 -0.91 -14.48 2.48
N LEU A 300 -1.36 -13.27 2.15
CA LEU A 300 -1.72 -12.86 0.79
C LEU A 300 -0.56 -12.20 0.03
N GLN A 301 0.53 -11.82 0.72
CA GLN A 301 1.61 -11.03 0.12
C GLN A 301 2.39 -11.79 -0.95
N ALA A 302 2.47 -13.12 -0.88
CA ALA A 302 3.14 -13.94 -1.88
C ALA A 302 2.26 -14.31 -3.09
N ALA A 303 1.01 -13.84 -3.17
CA ALA A 303 0.12 -14.16 -4.27
C ALA A 303 0.65 -13.62 -5.59
N THR A 304 1.16 -12.39 -5.61
CA THR A 304 1.72 -11.77 -6.82
C THR A 304 3.01 -12.44 -7.29
N PRO A 305 4.00 -12.72 -6.43
CA PRO A 305 5.13 -13.58 -6.79
C PRO A 305 4.71 -14.96 -7.32
N ALA A 306 3.71 -15.63 -6.73
CA ALA A 306 3.23 -16.92 -7.21
C ALA A 306 2.63 -16.85 -8.63
N VAL A 307 1.96 -15.74 -8.98
CA VAL A 307 1.48 -15.52 -10.37
C VAL A 307 2.66 -15.41 -11.34
N ILE A 308 3.70 -14.65 -10.96
CA ILE A 308 4.82 -14.35 -11.85
C ILE A 308 5.72 -15.57 -12.05
N PHE A 309 6.06 -16.28 -10.98
CA PHE A 309 7.05 -17.37 -11.01
C PHE A 309 6.45 -18.77 -11.20
N GLU A 310 5.20 -19.00 -10.77
CA GLU A 310 4.54 -20.30 -10.93
C GLU A 310 3.40 -20.26 -11.96
N GLY A 311 3.09 -19.10 -12.53
CA GLY A 311 2.00 -18.96 -13.51
C GLY A 311 0.61 -19.16 -12.91
N GLN A 312 0.48 -19.18 -11.57
CA GLN A 312 -0.79 -19.35 -10.88
C GLN A 312 -1.75 -18.20 -11.20
N ARG A 313 -3.07 -18.45 -11.19
CA ARG A 313 -4.08 -17.44 -11.52
C ARG A 313 -5.23 -17.43 -10.52
N GLY A 314 -5.86 -16.26 -10.37
CA GLY A 314 -7.06 -16.08 -9.57
C GLY A 314 -6.91 -16.59 -8.14
N TRP A 315 -7.86 -17.42 -7.69
CA TRP A 315 -7.87 -17.96 -6.33
C TRP A 315 -6.75 -18.97 -6.06
N ALA A 316 -6.26 -19.69 -7.08
CA ALA A 316 -5.17 -20.65 -6.93
C ALA A 316 -3.88 -19.96 -6.44
N ALA A 317 -3.58 -18.76 -6.95
CA ALA A 317 -2.45 -17.96 -6.49
C ALA A 317 -2.57 -17.56 -5.01
N VAL A 318 -3.79 -17.27 -4.55
CA VAL A 318 -4.06 -16.93 -3.14
C VAL A 318 -3.89 -18.15 -2.24
N VAL A 319 -4.41 -19.31 -2.65
CA VAL A 319 -4.26 -20.56 -1.91
C VAL A 319 -2.78 -20.95 -1.82
N ARG A 320 -2.05 -20.84 -2.94
CA ARG A 320 -0.61 -21.11 -2.99
C ARG A 320 0.19 -20.17 -2.10
N SER A 321 -0.10 -18.87 -2.14
CA SER A 321 0.50 -17.87 -1.24
C SER A 321 0.31 -18.24 0.23
N ARG A 322 -0.91 -18.63 0.61
CA ARG A 322 -1.21 -19.04 2.00
C ARG A 322 -0.43 -20.28 2.39
N ALA A 323 -0.34 -21.28 1.51
CA ALA A 323 0.39 -22.52 1.78
C ALA A 323 1.89 -22.25 2.02
N LEU A 324 2.50 -21.42 1.17
CA LEU A 324 3.90 -21.02 1.27
C LEU A 324 4.19 -20.19 2.53
N ILE A 325 3.43 -19.12 2.74
CA ILE A 325 3.73 -18.13 3.79
C ILE A 325 3.39 -18.65 5.18
N LYS A 326 2.44 -19.57 5.34
CA LYS A 326 2.01 -20.08 6.66
C LYS A 326 3.18 -20.57 7.52
N ARG A 327 4.22 -21.17 6.91
CA ARG A 327 5.41 -21.69 7.60
C ARG A 327 6.38 -20.58 8.03
N ILE A 328 6.47 -19.51 7.23
CA ILE A 328 7.43 -18.43 7.42
C ILE A 328 6.80 -17.16 8.01
N ARG A 329 5.51 -17.22 8.33
CA ARG A 329 4.67 -16.07 8.68
C ARG A 329 5.29 -15.19 9.75
N TRP A 330 5.81 -15.77 10.84
CA TRP A 330 6.41 -14.99 11.91
C TRP A 330 7.72 -14.33 11.50
N SER A 331 8.52 -14.99 10.65
CA SER A 331 9.74 -14.41 10.10
C SER A 331 9.48 -13.27 9.12
N LEU A 332 8.28 -13.21 8.50
CA LEU A 332 7.83 -12.11 7.66
C LEU A 332 7.09 -11.01 8.46
N ALA A 333 6.36 -11.38 9.51
CA ALA A 333 5.62 -10.45 10.35
C ALA A 333 6.55 -9.46 11.06
N VAL A 334 7.67 -9.94 11.60
CA VAL A 334 8.67 -9.12 12.29
C VAL A 334 9.19 -7.98 11.40
N PRO A 335 9.76 -8.23 10.21
CA PRO A 335 10.27 -7.15 9.36
C PRO A 335 9.16 -6.24 8.83
N PHE A 336 7.97 -6.77 8.57
CA PHE A 336 6.82 -5.94 8.21
C PHE A 336 6.45 -4.96 9.34
N VAL A 337 6.32 -5.44 10.58
CA VAL A 337 6.00 -4.58 11.73
C VAL A 337 7.14 -3.59 12.00
N ILE A 338 8.39 -4.04 11.96
CA ILE A 338 9.57 -3.16 12.16
C ILE A 338 9.56 -2.02 11.14
N THR A 339 9.35 -2.31 9.86
CA THR A 339 9.34 -1.27 8.82
C THR A 339 8.18 -0.29 9.00
N VAL A 340 6.98 -0.77 9.35
CA VAL A 340 5.82 0.09 9.64
C VAL A 340 6.10 1.00 10.85
N VAL A 341 6.63 0.44 11.94
CA VAL A 341 6.97 1.21 13.15
C VAL A 341 8.08 2.21 12.84
N ALA A 342 9.15 1.79 12.15
CA ALA A 342 10.25 2.65 11.75
C ALA A 342 9.78 3.81 10.88
N GLN A 343 8.84 3.57 9.96
CA GLN A 343 8.26 4.60 9.11
C GLN A 343 7.48 5.64 9.93
N ARG A 344 6.67 5.20 10.88
CA ARG A 344 5.94 6.10 11.79
C ARG A 344 6.88 6.90 12.69
N LEU A 345 7.94 6.26 13.19
CA LEU A 345 8.98 6.92 13.98
C LEU A 345 9.76 7.94 13.16
N ALA A 346 10.10 7.63 11.90
CA ALA A 346 10.78 8.56 11.00
C ALA A 346 9.92 9.81 10.72
N GLN A 347 8.61 9.63 10.48
CA GLN A 347 7.67 10.73 10.28
C GLN A 347 7.55 11.61 11.52
N ARG A 348 7.28 11.01 12.69
CA ARG A 348 7.19 11.74 13.97
C ARG A 348 8.52 12.40 14.35
N GLY A 349 9.63 11.72 14.12
CA GLY A 349 10.97 12.25 14.38
C GLY A 349 11.24 13.49 13.53
N ARG A 350 10.94 13.43 12.22
CA ARG A 350 11.04 14.60 11.33
C ARG A 350 10.19 15.76 11.82
N GLU A 351 8.93 15.52 12.13
CA GLU A 351 8.00 16.55 12.64
C GLU A 351 8.46 17.14 13.97
N TRP A 352 8.97 16.30 14.86
CA TRP A 352 9.50 16.70 16.16
C TRP A 352 10.77 17.55 16.02
N VAL A 353 11.70 17.16 15.14
CA VAL A 353 12.93 17.93 14.90
C VAL A 353 12.57 19.29 14.31
N LEU A 354 11.74 19.33 13.26
CA LEU A 354 11.31 20.58 12.65
C LEU A 354 10.55 21.46 13.66
N GLY A 355 9.62 20.89 14.43
CA GLY A 355 8.86 21.63 15.45
C GLY A 355 9.71 22.18 16.59
N ARG A 356 10.94 21.70 16.79
CA ARG A 356 11.89 22.21 17.80
C ARG A 356 12.98 23.12 17.27
N LEU A 357 13.05 23.35 15.96
CA LEU A 357 14.01 24.29 15.41
C LEU A 357 13.65 25.72 15.85
N PRO A 358 14.59 26.49 16.43
CA PRO A 358 14.40 27.91 16.69
C PRO A 358 13.92 28.68 15.46
N PRO A 359 13.01 29.68 15.61
CA PRO A 359 12.46 30.45 14.48
C PRO A 359 13.53 31.06 13.55
N ARG A 360 14.69 31.45 14.11
CA ARG A 360 15.83 31.98 13.33
C ARG A 360 16.32 31.04 12.23
N PHE A 361 16.22 29.72 12.40
CA PHE A 361 16.61 28.76 11.36
C PHE A 361 15.65 28.75 10.17
N TYR A 362 14.42 29.25 10.32
CA TYR A 362 13.47 29.38 9.21
C TYR A 362 13.66 30.68 8.42
N THR A 363 14.35 31.66 8.98
CA THR A 363 14.54 32.98 8.36
C THR A 363 15.96 33.19 7.87
N GLU A 364 16.96 32.75 8.64
CA GLU A 364 18.38 33.04 8.38
C GLU A 364 19.12 31.86 7.76
N LEU A 365 18.67 30.62 8.01
CA LEU A 365 19.39 29.37 7.69
C LEU A 365 18.42 28.30 7.18
N VAL A 366 17.69 28.63 6.12
CA VAL A 366 16.62 27.80 5.55
C VAL A 366 17.12 26.44 5.07
N GLU A 367 18.42 26.29 4.82
CA GLU A 367 19.06 25.05 4.41
C GLU A 367 18.86 23.93 5.44
N ILE A 368 18.93 24.25 6.75
CA ILE A 368 18.82 23.26 7.82
C ILE A 368 17.44 22.58 7.84
N PRO A 369 16.30 23.31 7.95
CA PRO A 369 14.99 22.67 7.92
C PRO A 369 14.72 21.95 6.59
N VAL A 370 15.24 22.45 5.46
CA VAL A 370 15.14 21.77 4.17
C VAL A 370 15.90 20.44 4.19
N VAL A 371 17.13 20.40 4.68
CA VAL A 371 17.93 19.16 4.78
C VAL A 371 17.24 18.16 5.71
N VAL A 372 16.74 18.58 6.87
CA VAL A 372 16.01 17.71 7.81
C VAL A 372 14.76 17.14 7.14
N PHE A 373 14.00 17.98 6.44
CA PHE A 373 12.80 17.57 5.74
C PHE A 373 13.10 16.55 4.64
N LEU A 374 14.12 16.83 3.81
CA LEU A 374 14.55 15.94 2.73
C LEU A 374 15.09 14.62 3.26
N ALA A 375 15.93 14.64 4.30
CA ALA A 375 16.47 13.44 4.91
C ALA A 375 15.37 12.55 5.52
N GLY A 376 14.44 13.13 6.26
CA GLY A 376 13.31 12.38 6.82
C GLY A 376 12.36 11.83 5.74
N THR A 377 12.19 12.55 4.64
CA THR A 377 11.40 12.09 3.49
C THR A 377 12.12 10.94 2.77
N LEU A 378 13.42 11.07 2.53
CA LEU A 378 14.24 10.02 1.91
C LEU A 378 14.24 8.73 2.75
N LEU A 379 14.39 8.84 4.07
CA LEU A 379 14.31 7.70 4.98
C LEU A 379 12.94 7.03 4.91
N SER A 380 11.86 7.81 4.90
CA SER A 380 10.49 7.28 4.76
C SER A 380 10.30 6.55 3.43
N LEU A 381 10.83 7.11 2.34
CA LEU A 381 10.80 6.48 1.02
C LEU A 381 11.57 5.16 1.00
N LEU A 382 12.77 5.10 1.59
CA LEU A 382 13.56 3.88 1.69
C LEU A 382 12.82 2.77 2.45
N LEU A 383 12.16 3.12 3.56
CA LEU A 383 11.37 2.16 4.33
C LEU A 383 10.15 1.66 3.55
N MET A 384 9.47 2.54 2.79
CA MET A 384 8.39 2.14 1.88
C MET A 384 8.91 1.20 0.77
N ARG A 385 10.07 1.51 0.15
CA ARG A 385 10.66 0.64 -0.88
C ARG A 385 11.01 -0.73 -0.31
N LEU A 386 11.49 -0.78 0.94
CA LEU A 386 11.77 -2.04 1.62
C LEU A 386 10.50 -2.87 1.80
N GLN A 387 9.39 -2.24 2.21
CA GLN A 387 8.08 -2.91 2.32
C GLN A 387 7.59 -3.50 1.00
N ASP A 388 7.81 -2.81 -0.12
CA ASP A 388 7.37 -3.28 -1.43
C ASP A 388 8.19 -4.48 -1.95
N VAL A 389 9.45 -4.61 -1.52
CA VAL A 389 10.35 -5.72 -1.92
C VAL A 389 10.24 -6.92 -0.97
N LEU A 390 9.78 -6.73 0.26
CA LEU A 390 9.65 -7.80 1.26
C LEU A 390 8.84 -9.02 0.77
N PRO A 391 7.65 -8.87 0.14
CA PRO A 391 6.87 -10.01 -0.36
C PRO A 391 7.62 -10.89 -1.37
N TYR A 392 8.40 -10.25 -2.24
CA TYR A 392 9.22 -10.94 -3.24
C TYR A 392 10.30 -11.79 -2.57
N VAL A 393 11.08 -11.21 -1.65
CA VAL A 393 12.14 -11.94 -0.93
C VAL A 393 11.57 -13.06 -0.07
N ALA A 394 10.46 -12.79 0.61
CA ALA A 394 9.77 -13.78 1.43
C ALA A 394 9.29 -14.99 0.62
N TYR A 395 8.82 -14.76 -0.62
CA TYR A 395 8.42 -15.82 -1.52
C TYR A 395 9.60 -16.76 -1.86
N PHE A 396 10.76 -16.22 -2.25
CA PHE A 396 11.94 -17.04 -2.56
C PHE A 396 12.48 -17.79 -1.35
N GLU A 397 12.52 -17.13 -0.18
CA GLU A 397 12.94 -17.77 1.07
C GLU A 397 11.96 -18.89 1.48
N ALA A 398 10.65 -18.72 1.24
CA ALA A 398 9.65 -19.77 1.48
C ALA A 398 9.85 -20.95 0.53
N LYS A 399 10.05 -20.67 -0.77
CA LYS A 399 10.25 -21.69 -1.81
C LYS A 399 11.52 -22.51 -1.58
N ALA A 400 12.64 -21.85 -1.26
CA ALA A 400 13.89 -22.54 -0.95
C ALA A 400 13.77 -23.49 0.26
N SER A 401 12.92 -23.15 1.24
CA SER A 401 12.66 -24.05 2.38
C SER A 401 11.76 -25.23 2.04
N GLU A 402 10.86 -25.08 1.06
CA GLU A 402 10.04 -26.18 0.56
C GLU A 402 10.89 -27.20 -0.18
N GLU A 403 11.85 -26.73 -1.01
CA GLU A 403 12.80 -27.57 -1.76
C GLU A 403 13.76 -28.35 -0.83
N LEU A 404 14.32 -27.70 0.20
CA LEU A 404 15.19 -28.39 1.17
C LEU A 404 14.46 -29.49 1.95
N GLU A 405 13.16 -29.32 2.22
CA GLU A 405 12.36 -30.32 2.92
C GLU A 405 11.98 -31.50 1.99
N SER A 406 11.73 -31.24 0.70
CA SER A 406 11.52 -32.32 -0.26
C SER A 406 12.77 -33.18 -0.43
N ASP A 407 13.95 -32.56 -0.44
CA ASP A 407 15.22 -33.27 -0.59
C ASP A 407 15.59 -34.06 0.69
N GLY A 408 15.34 -33.48 1.87
CA GLY A 408 15.58 -34.15 3.15
C GLY A 408 14.60 -35.31 3.47
N MET A 409 13.44 -35.36 2.82
CA MET A 409 12.47 -36.46 2.98
C MET A 409 12.80 -37.71 2.14
N VAL A 410 13.78 -37.63 1.22
CA VAL A 410 14.22 -38.77 0.39
C VAL A 410 15.24 -39.65 1.13
N GLU A 411 15.84 -39.16 2.21
CA GLU A 411 16.86 -39.89 2.97
C GLU A 411 16.26 -40.59 4.21
N LYS A 412 15.33 -41.52 4.00
CA LYS A 412 15.14 -42.61 4.98
C LYS A 412 16.05 -43.76 4.56
N PRO A 413 17.16 -44.04 5.27
CA PRO A 413 17.85 -45.31 5.08
C PRO A 413 16.83 -46.42 5.40
N GLY A 414 16.50 -47.23 4.40
CA GLY A 414 15.66 -48.40 4.58
C GLY A 414 16.25 -49.30 5.65
N PRO A 415 15.44 -49.94 6.51
CA PRO A 415 15.92 -50.85 7.53
C PRO A 415 16.26 -52.19 6.89
N GLU A 416 17.25 -52.25 6.00
CA GLU A 416 17.78 -53.51 5.48
C GLU A 416 19.29 -53.44 5.32
N GLN A 417 19.96 -54.22 6.17
CA GLN A 417 21.24 -54.93 6.02
C GLN A 417 22.10 -54.82 7.29
N SER A 418 21.57 -55.37 8.38
CA SER A 418 22.38 -55.85 9.50
C SER A 418 21.80 -57.17 9.99
N GLN A 419 21.85 -58.18 9.13
CA GLN A 419 21.68 -59.59 9.49
C GLN A 419 22.25 -60.48 8.38
N ALA A 420 23.58 -60.57 8.33
CA ALA A 420 24.30 -61.70 7.74
C ALA A 420 25.76 -61.64 8.18
N THR A 421 26.04 -62.12 9.40
CA THR A 421 27.27 -62.87 9.76
C THR A 421 27.31 -63.05 11.28
N ALA A 422 26.95 -64.25 11.74
CA ALA A 422 27.57 -64.97 12.85
C ALA A 422 27.06 -66.43 12.79
#